data_AF-A0A399I8N7-F1
#
_entry.id   AF-A0A399I8N7-F1
#
_cell.length_a   1.000
_cell.length_b   1.000
_cell.length_c   1.000
_cell.angle_alpha   90.00
_cell.angle_beta   90.00
_cell.angle_gamma   90.00
#
_symmetry.space_group_name_H-M   'P 1'
#
loop_
_entity.id
_entity.type
_entity.pdbx_description
1 polymer ?
#
loop_
_entity_poly.entity_id
_entity_poly.type
_entity_poly.pdbx_seq_one_letter_code
_entity_poly.pdbx_strand_id
1 'polypeptide(L)'
;MASASTDQRPGGTAMQLQAHPMTRQILKCIHLTAVCTWIGGGLAVLVLLDNDRFTRNGDELFAFNHAIRSIDDCLIKPAAVISSASGLLLCLLINWRLARHGWIVGKGILTLGAILFGAFCLGPWLRDLSDLTDANRLAVFDNGNYAHTYLFGAISSIIQTLLLVSLVLISIFKPSFDQKRSFPRRKTWDSCFAFISRAKP
;
A
#
# COMPACT_ATOMS: atom_id res chain seq x y z
N MET A 1 35.16 24.55 -48.36
CA MET A 1 34.45 25.00 -47.14
C MET A 1 33.15 24.23 -47.02
N ALA A 2 33.09 23.22 -46.15
CA ALA A 2 31.88 22.72 -45.52
C ALA A 2 32.26 21.67 -44.46
N SER A 3 32.30 22.15 -43.22
CA SER A 3 32.16 21.47 -41.93
C SER A 3 31.66 20.01 -41.99
N ALA A 4 32.51 19.07 -41.56
CA ALA A 4 32.07 17.75 -41.13
C ALA A 4 31.58 17.86 -39.67
N SER A 5 30.29 17.60 -39.49
CA SER A 5 29.57 17.67 -38.23
C SER A 5 29.94 16.50 -37.29
N THR A 6 30.64 16.81 -36.20
CA THR A 6 30.63 15.99 -34.98
C THR A 6 29.51 16.47 -34.05
N ASP A 7 28.29 15.96 -34.21
CA ASP A 7 27.26 16.02 -33.17
C ASP A 7 27.38 14.74 -32.31
N GLN A 8 28.27 14.78 -31.31
CA GLN A 8 28.21 13.84 -30.20
C GLN A 8 27.11 14.29 -29.24
N ARG A 9 25.97 13.59 -29.23
CA ARG A 9 25.04 13.64 -28.09
C ARG A 9 25.21 12.36 -27.27
N PRO A 10 25.73 12.43 -26.03
CA PRO A 10 25.64 11.32 -25.11
C PRO A 10 24.17 11.19 -24.72
N GLY A 11 23.45 10.31 -25.41
CA GLY A 11 22.13 9.87 -24.99
C GLY A 11 22.29 9.12 -23.68
N GLY A 12 22.15 9.85 -22.57
CA GLY A 12 22.09 9.31 -21.23
C GLY A 12 21.08 8.18 -21.21
N THR A 13 21.59 6.95 -21.26
CA THR A 13 20.79 5.74 -21.32
C THR A 13 20.29 5.58 -19.90
N ALA A 14 19.10 6.13 -19.62
CA ALA A 14 18.36 5.76 -18.44
C ALA A 14 18.18 4.25 -18.52
N MET A 15 19.02 3.53 -17.77
CA MET A 15 19.08 2.09 -17.69
C MET A 15 17.72 1.59 -17.22
N GLN A 16 16.81 1.35 -18.16
CA GLN A 16 15.56 0.66 -17.89
C GLN A 16 15.94 -0.79 -17.66
N LEU A 17 16.16 -1.13 -16.40
CA LEU A 17 16.26 -2.52 -15.96
C LEU A 17 14.87 -3.15 -16.15
N GLN A 18 14.54 -3.52 -17.38
CA GLN A 18 13.31 -4.20 -17.72
C GLN A 18 13.35 -5.59 -17.06
N ALA A 19 12.72 -5.71 -15.91
CA ALA A 19 12.67 -6.97 -15.17
C ALA A 19 12.00 -8.07 -16.02
N HIS A 20 12.56 -9.27 -15.96
CA HIS A 20 12.06 -10.45 -16.66
C HIS A 20 10.56 -10.68 -16.34
N PRO A 21 9.71 -11.10 -17.30
CA PRO A 21 8.26 -11.25 -17.12
C PRO A 21 7.86 -12.10 -15.90
N MET A 22 8.67 -13.10 -15.54
CA MET A 22 8.48 -13.94 -14.35
C MET A 22 8.64 -13.16 -13.04
N THR A 23 9.67 -12.31 -12.93
CA THR A 23 9.90 -11.44 -11.76
C THR A 23 8.69 -10.54 -11.51
N ARG A 24 8.09 -10.01 -12.60
CA ARG A 24 6.90 -9.16 -12.51
C ARG A 24 5.70 -9.91 -11.94
N GLN A 25 5.49 -11.17 -12.33
CA GLN A 25 4.38 -11.98 -11.84
C GLN A 25 4.58 -12.32 -10.36
N ILE A 26 5.78 -12.76 -9.98
CA ILE A 26 6.12 -13.08 -8.58
C ILE A 26 5.89 -11.85 -7.69
N LEU A 27 6.37 -10.68 -8.10
CA LEU A 27 6.24 -9.47 -7.29
C LEU A 27 4.77 -9.04 -7.12
N LYS A 28 3.94 -9.24 -8.15
CA LYS A 28 2.49 -9.03 -8.05
C LYS A 28 1.82 -10.01 -7.09
N CYS A 29 2.22 -11.29 -7.13
CA CYS A 29 1.72 -12.30 -6.21
C CYS A 29 2.08 -11.93 -4.77
N ILE A 30 3.35 -11.62 -4.49
CA ILE A 30 3.82 -11.20 -3.16
C ILE A 30 3.04 -9.97 -2.68
N HIS A 31 2.89 -8.95 -3.54
CA HIS A 31 2.13 -7.75 -3.20
C HIS A 31 0.67 -8.07 -2.86
N LEU A 32 -0.01 -8.87 -3.69
CA LEU A 32 -1.41 -9.21 -3.49
C LEU A 32 -1.61 -10.05 -2.23
N THR A 33 -0.76 -11.06 -2.01
CA THR A 33 -0.79 -11.88 -0.79
C THR A 33 -0.59 -11.00 0.45
N ALA A 34 0.39 -10.09 0.44
CA ALA A 34 0.63 -9.19 1.56
C ALA A 34 -0.57 -8.26 1.83
N VAL A 35 -1.21 -7.71 0.80
CA VAL A 35 -2.43 -6.90 0.96
C VAL A 35 -3.59 -7.72 1.53
N CYS A 36 -3.79 -8.94 1.03
CA CYS A 36 -4.82 -9.86 1.56
C CYS A 36 -4.54 -10.23 3.02
N THR A 37 -3.29 -10.53 3.38
CA THR A 37 -2.88 -10.81 4.76
C THR A 37 -3.13 -9.61 5.66
N TRP A 38 -2.85 -8.39 5.20
CA TRP A 38 -3.08 -7.19 6.00
C TRP A 38 -4.58 -6.97 6.28
N ILE A 39 -5.43 -7.07 5.25
CA ILE A 39 -6.88 -6.93 5.42
C ILE A 39 -7.44 -8.06 6.28
N GLY A 40 -7.02 -9.31 6.03
CA GLY A 40 -7.43 -10.47 6.80
C GLY A 40 -7.03 -10.39 8.27
N GLY A 41 -5.83 -9.89 8.57
CA GLY A 41 -5.38 -9.62 9.93
C GLY A 41 -6.25 -8.57 10.62
N GLY A 42 -6.57 -7.45 9.93
CA GLY A 42 -7.48 -6.43 10.46
C GLY A 42 -8.87 -6.98 10.78
N LEU A 43 -9.44 -7.82 9.89
CA LEU A 43 -10.71 -8.49 10.14
C LEU A 43 -10.62 -9.48 11.32
N ALA A 44 -9.53 -10.24 11.44
CA ALA A 44 -9.33 -11.16 12.56
C ALA A 44 -9.26 -10.41 13.90
N VAL A 45 -8.55 -9.28 13.95
CA VAL A 45 -8.52 -8.41 15.14
C VAL A 45 -9.93 -7.92 15.52
N LEU A 46 -10.74 -7.50 14.54
CA LEU A 46 -12.12 -7.07 14.81
C LEU A 46 -12.99 -8.19 15.40
N VAL A 47 -12.87 -9.41 14.87
CA VAL A 47 -13.59 -10.58 15.40
C VAL A 47 -13.14 -10.91 16.82
N LEU A 48 -11.83 -10.86 17.10
CA LEU A 48 -11.31 -11.15 18.44
C LEU A 48 -11.72 -10.08 19.45
N LEU A 49 -11.70 -8.79 19.06
CA LEU A 49 -12.17 -7.70 19.91
C LEU A 49 -13.65 -7.89 20.27
N ASP A 50 -14.51 -8.22 19.29
CA ASP A 50 -15.92 -8.46 19.56
C ASP A 50 -16.14 -9.66 20.51
N ASN A 51 -15.37 -10.74 20.33
CA ASN A 51 -15.44 -11.93 21.18
C ASN A 51 -14.96 -11.67 22.62
N ASP A 52 -13.94 -10.82 22.82
CA ASP A 52 -13.39 -10.53 24.16
C ASP A 52 -14.47 -10.02 25.12
N ARG A 53 -15.46 -9.29 24.60
CA ARG A 53 -16.52 -8.62 25.38
C ARG A 53 -17.43 -9.58 26.12
N PHE A 54 -17.47 -10.84 25.68
CA PHE A 54 -18.35 -11.87 26.24
C PHE A 54 -17.62 -12.79 27.23
N THR A 55 -16.31 -12.57 27.43
CA THR A 55 -15.51 -13.39 28.33
C THR A 55 -15.93 -13.19 29.78
N ARG A 56 -15.95 -14.29 30.53
CA ARG A 56 -16.23 -14.31 31.98
C ARG A 56 -15.04 -14.79 32.80
N ASN A 57 -13.95 -15.12 32.12
CA ASN A 57 -12.69 -15.59 32.70
C ASN A 57 -11.56 -14.63 32.30
N GLY A 58 -10.73 -14.24 33.27
CA GLY A 58 -9.65 -13.30 33.06
C GLY A 58 -8.50 -13.85 32.22
N ASP A 59 -8.25 -15.15 32.31
CA ASP A 59 -7.23 -15.81 31.48
C ASP A 59 -7.67 -15.88 30.02
N GLU A 60 -8.97 -16.06 29.78
CA GLU A 60 -9.55 -16.04 28.44
C GLU A 60 -9.49 -14.62 27.84
N LEU A 61 -9.86 -13.60 28.61
CA LEU A 61 -9.75 -12.19 28.21
C LEU A 61 -8.32 -11.81 27.83
N PHE A 62 -7.34 -12.24 28.65
CA PHE A 62 -5.93 -12.04 28.33
C PHE A 62 -5.52 -12.80 27.07
N ALA A 63 -5.95 -14.05 26.90
CA ALA A 63 -5.63 -14.83 25.72
C ALA A 63 -6.12 -14.15 24.42
N PHE A 64 -7.33 -13.59 24.42
CA PHE A 64 -7.84 -12.80 23.29
C PHE A 64 -6.98 -11.57 23.01
N ASN A 65 -6.70 -10.75 24.02
CA ASN A 65 -5.91 -9.53 23.86
C ASN A 65 -4.46 -9.81 23.46
N HIS A 66 -3.86 -10.87 23.99
CA HIS A 66 -2.54 -11.34 23.59
C HIS A 66 -2.54 -11.87 22.15
N ALA A 67 -3.60 -12.57 21.72
CA ALA A 67 -3.74 -13.01 20.33
C ALA A 67 -3.88 -11.82 19.36
N ILE A 68 -4.67 -10.80 19.72
CA ILE A 68 -4.80 -9.55 18.96
C ILE A 68 -3.43 -8.89 18.78
N ARG A 69 -2.68 -8.72 19.88
CA ARG A 69 -1.31 -8.19 19.84
C ARG A 69 -0.40 -9.01 18.94
N SER A 70 -0.46 -10.34 19.05
CA SER A 70 0.36 -11.25 18.25
C SER A 70 0.03 -11.15 16.76
N ILE A 71 -1.24 -11.03 16.39
CA ILE A 71 -1.66 -10.80 15.00
C ILE A 71 -1.15 -9.45 14.50
N ASP A 72 -1.25 -8.39 15.31
CA ASP A 72 -0.75 -7.07 14.92
C ASP A 72 0.77 -7.08 14.68
N ASP A 73 1.53 -7.61 15.64
CA ASP A 73 2.99 -7.61 15.63
C ASP A 73 3.58 -8.59 14.59
N CYS A 74 3.03 -9.80 14.49
CA CYS A 74 3.62 -10.86 13.67
C CYS A 74 3.00 -11.01 12.28
N LEU A 75 1.78 -10.52 12.05
CA LEU A 75 1.07 -10.69 10.77
C LEU A 75 0.81 -9.37 10.06
N ILE A 76 0.17 -8.42 10.73
CA ILE A 76 -0.28 -7.16 10.13
C ILE A 76 0.92 -6.26 9.78
N LYS A 77 1.80 -5.97 10.74
CA LYS A 77 2.97 -5.12 10.53
C LYS A 77 3.89 -5.62 9.41
N PRO A 78 4.33 -6.89 9.38
CA PRO A 78 5.17 -7.38 8.29
C PRO A 78 4.43 -7.37 6.95
N ALA A 79 3.13 -7.73 6.92
CA ALA A 79 2.33 -7.65 5.70
C ALA A 79 2.24 -6.21 5.16
N ALA A 80 2.10 -5.22 6.05
CA ALA A 80 2.09 -3.81 5.69
C ALA A 80 3.42 -3.37 5.04
N VAL A 81 4.55 -3.74 5.64
CA VAL A 81 5.89 -3.45 5.10
C VAL A 81 6.11 -4.13 3.76
N ILE A 82 5.79 -5.43 3.64
CA ILE A 82 5.94 -6.20 2.40
C ILE A 82 5.06 -5.61 1.30
N SER A 83 3.81 -5.24 1.59
CA SER A 83 2.90 -4.65 0.61
C SER A 83 3.42 -3.31 0.09
N SER A 84 3.93 -2.45 0.96
CA SER A 84 4.50 -1.14 0.60
C SER A 84 5.78 -1.31 -0.21
N ALA A 85 6.72 -2.14 0.25
CA ALA A 85 7.99 -2.39 -0.43
C ALA A 85 7.77 -3.00 -1.82
N SER A 86 6.91 -4.02 -1.92
CA SER A 86 6.57 -4.64 -3.21
C SER A 86 5.83 -3.67 -4.14
N GLY A 87 4.94 -2.82 -3.62
CA GLY A 87 4.24 -1.79 -4.38
C GLY A 87 5.19 -0.73 -4.95
N LEU A 88 6.14 -0.26 -4.13
CA LEU A 88 7.20 0.65 -4.57
C LEU A 88 8.09 0.00 -5.62
N LEU A 89 8.51 -1.24 -5.39
CA LEU A 89 9.37 -1.98 -6.31
C LEU A 89 8.68 -2.23 -7.67
N LEU A 90 7.37 -2.51 -7.68
CA LEU A 90 6.56 -2.58 -8.90
C LEU A 90 6.55 -1.24 -9.65
N CYS A 91 6.45 -0.11 -8.94
CA CYS A 91 6.48 1.22 -9.55
C CYS A 91 7.85 1.55 -10.15
N LEU A 92 8.93 1.19 -9.46
CA LEU A 92 10.31 1.44 -9.88
C LEU A 92 10.73 0.58 -11.08
N LEU A 93 10.44 -0.73 -11.05
CA LEU A 93 10.91 -1.67 -12.06
C LEU A 93 10.10 -1.65 -13.36
N ILE A 94 8.78 -1.36 -13.30
CA ILE A 94 7.89 -1.59 -14.46
C ILE A 94 7.79 -0.34 -15.33
N ASN A 95 7.74 0.86 -14.72
CA ASN A 95 7.75 2.13 -15.45
C ASN A 95 7.75 3.28 -14.44
N TRP A 96 8.83 4.05 -14.36
CA TRP A 96 8.83 5.35 -13.66
C TRP A 96 7.70 6.29 -14.15
N ARG A 97 7.18 6.05 -15.36
CA ARG A 97 6.03 6.75 -15.94
C ARG A 97 4.69 6.41 -15.26
N LEU A 98 4.54 5.24 -14.66
CA LEU A 98 3.39 4.87 -13.81
C LEU A 98 3.43 5.64 -12.49
N ALA A 99 4.60 5.80 -11.87
CA ALA A 99 4.79 6.63 -10.68
C ALA A 99 4.45 8.12 -10.90
N ARG A 100 4.40 8.61 -12.15
CA ARG A 100 3.96 9.98 -12.48
C ARG A 100 2.45 10.16 -12.56
N HIS A 101 1.65 9.09 -12.47
CA HIS A 101 0.20 9.25 -12.34
C HIS A 101 -0.11 9.67 -10.90
N GLY A 102 -0.66 10.87 -10.72
CA GLY A 102 -1.03 11.41 -9.40
C GLY A 102 -1.91 10.45 -8.59
N TRP A 103 -2.66 9.59 -9.28
CA TRP A 103 -3.41 8.49 -8.69
C TRP A 103 -2.57 7.46 -7.91
N ILE A 104 -1.47 6.99 -8.50
CA ILE A 104 -0.58 5.99 -7.88
C ILE A 104 0.16 6.61 -6.70
N VAL A 105 0.58 7.86 -6.85
CA VAL A 105 1.20 8.63 -5.76
C VAL A 105 0.22 8.82 -4.61
N GLY A 106 -1.03 9.22 -4.89
CA GLY A 106 -2.06 9.38 -3.87
C GLY A 106 -2.33 8.10 -3.09
N LYS A 107 -2.37 6.94 -3.77
CA LYS A 107 -2.44 5.63 -3.11
C LYS A 107 -1.24 5.35 -2.25
N GLY A 108 -0.02 5.57 -2.75
CA GLY A 108 1.20 5.36 -1.98
C GLY A 108 1.24 6.20 -0.71
N ILE A 109 0.85 7.48 -0.81
CA ILE A 109 0.75 8.40 0.35
C ILE A 109 -0.31 7.90 1.35
N LEU A 110 -1.48 7.50 0.86
CA LEU A 110 -2.56 7.01 1.72
C LEU A 110 -2.18 5.69 2.42
N THR A 111 -1.52 4.78 1.71
CA THR A 111 -0.97 3.54 2.30
C THR A 111 0.10 3.86 3.34
N LEU A 112 1.03 4.78 3.06
CA LEU A 112 2.04 5.19 4.02
C LEU A 112 1.42 5.82 5.27
N GLY A 113 0.42 6.69 5.10
CA GLY A 113 -0.35 7.24 6.21
C GLY A 113 -1.04 6.15 7.04
N ALA A 114 -1.61 5.14 6.39
CA ALA A 114 -2.22 3.99 7.05
C ALA A 114 -1.20 3.14 7.83
N ILE A 115 0.04 2.99 7.34
CA ILE A 115 1.14 2.31 8.06
C ILE A 115 1.53 3.10 9.31
N LEU A 116 1.72 4.41 9.16
CA LEU A 116 2.11 5.29 10.27
C LEU A 116 1.02 5.34 11.34
N PHE A 117 -0.24 5.48 10.94
CA PHE A 117 -1.37 5.41 11.86
C PHE A 117 -1.44 4.06 12.60
N GLY A 118 -1.23 2.95 11.86
CA GLY A 118 -1.12 1.62 12.44
C GLY A 118 0.00 1.52 13.49
N ALA A 119 1.19 2.03 13.18
CA ALA A 119 2.35 1.91 14.04
C ALA A 119 2.29 2.80 15.30
N PHE A 120 1.81 4.04 15.16
CA PHE A 120 1.86 5.06 16.22
C PHE A 120 0.56 5.22 17.01
N CYS A 121 -0.59 4.85 16.46
CA CYS A 121 -1.88 5.00 17.13
C CYS A 121 -2.48 3.65 17.47
N LEU A 122 -2.77 2.83 16.44
CA LEU A 122 -3.45 1.56 16.61
C LEU A 122 -2.62 0.55 17.44
N GLY A 123 -1.37 0.35 17.05
CA GLY A 123 -0.48 -0.63 17.66
C GLY A 123 -0.29 -0.41 19.17
N PRO A 124 -0.08 0.82 19.66
CA PRO A 124 -0.04 1.10 21.10
C PRO A 124 -1.32 0.69 21.82
N TRP A 125 -2.51 1.08 21.33
CA TRP A 125 -3.77 0.70 21.98
C TRP A 125 -3.96 -0.82 22.07
N LEU A 126 -3.60 -1.57 21.02
CA LEU A 126 -3.69 -3.04 21.05
C LEU A 126 -2.69 -3.67 22.04
N ARG A 127 -1.49 -3.09 22.19
CA ARG A 127 -0.51 -3.54 23.20
C ARG A 127 -0.98 -3.21 24.61
N ASP A 128 -1.49 -2.01 24.83
CA ASP A 128 -2.00 -1.57 26.13
C ASP A 128 -3.14 -2.46 26.62
N LEU A 129 -4.04 -2.91 25.72
CA LEU A 129 -5.08 -3.89 26.07
C LEU A 129 -4.50 -5.21 26.60
N SER A 130 -3.49 -5.74 25.91
CA SER A 130 -2.79 -6.95 26.33
C SER A 130 -2.05 -6.76 27.64
N ASP A 131 -1.40 -5.62 27.85
CA ASP A 131 -0.62 -5.34 29.06
C ASP A 131 -1.55 -5.12 30.28
N LEU A 132 -2.67 -4.42 30.09
CA LEU A 132 -3.69 -4.22 31.13
C LEU A 132 -4.32 -5.53 31.59
N THR A 133 -4.70 -6.39 30.64
CA THR A 133 -5.28 -7.71 30.92
C THR A 133 -4.24 -8.71 31.43
N ASP A 134 -2.96 -8.50 31.13
CA ASP A 134 -1.89 -9.27 31.75
C ASP A 134 -1.78 -8.99 33.24
N ALA A 135 -1.73 -7.71 33.59
CA ALA A 135 -1.54 -7.28 34.97
C ALA A 135 -2.79 -7.49 35.85
N ASN A 136 -3.99 -7.29 35.32
CA ASN A 136 -5.21 -7.18 36.14
C ASN A 136 -6.28 -8.23 35.81
N ARG A 137 -6.13 -9.02 34.74
CA ARG A 137 -7.12 -10.03 34.33
C ARG A 137 -8.52 -9.40 34.23
N LEU A 138 -9.54 -9.90 34.96
CA LEU A 138 -10.89 -9.30 34.96
C LEU A 138 -11.00 -7.99 35.76
N ALA A 139 -10.06 -7.69 36.67
CA ALA A 139 -10.07 -6.43 37.41
C ALA A 139 -9.79 -5.21 36.53
N VAL A 140 -9.49 -5.40 35.23
CA VAL A 140 -9.44 -4.32 34.24
C VAL A 140 -10.78 -3.58 34.11
N PHE A 141 -11.90 -4.26 34.40
CA PHE A 141 -13.24 -3.65 34.31
C PHE A 141 -13.56 -2.72 35.48
N ASP A 142 -12.79 -2.78 36.56
CA ASP A 142 -12.95 -1.89 37.72
C ASP A 142 -12.43 -0.48 37.43
N ASN A 143 -11.54 -0.34 36.42
CA ASN A 143 -10.92 0.92 36.05
C ASN A 143 -11.31 1.34 34.63
N GLY A 144 -11.76 2.58 34.45
CA GLY A 144 -12.21 3.11 33.15
C GLY A 144 -11.14 3.11 32.04
N ASN A 145 -9.87 2.95 32.38
CA ASN A 145 -8.75 2.93 31.42
C ASN A 145 -8.92 1.84 30.36
N TYR A 146 -9.35 0.63 30.74
CA TYR A 146 -9.53 -0.46 29.79
C TYR A 146 -10.61 -0.13 28.74
N ALA A 147 -11.76 0.40 29.19
CA ALA A 147 -12.86 0.75 28.29
C ALA A 147 -12.45 1.85 27.28
N HIS A 148 -11.67 2.84 27.72
CA HIS A 148 -11.14 3.88 26.83
C HIS A 148 -10.16 3.31 25.80
N THR A 149 -9.18 2.53 26.24
CA THR A 149 -8.20 1.90 25.34
C THR A 149 -8.88 0.95 24.36
N TYR A 150 -9.86 0.17 24.83
CA TYR A 150 -10.65 -0.74 24.00
C TYR A 150 -11.41 0.03 22.92
N LEU A 151 -12.10 1.11 23.29
CA LEU A 151 -12.87 1.90 22.34
C LEU A 151 -11.97 2.53 21.27
N PHE A 152 -10.83 3.11 21.66
CA PHE A 152 -9.88 3.68 20.69
C PHE A 152 -9.26 2.61 19.80
N GLY A 153 -8.88 1.46 20.35
CA GLY A 153 -8.38 0.31 19.59
C GLY A 153 -9.40 -0.23 18.59
N ALA A 154 -10.65 -0.40 19.01
CA ALA A 154 -11.74 -0.92 18.18
C ALA A 154 -12.12 0.06 17.06
N ILE A 155 -12.35 1.33 17.37
CA ILE A 155 -12.67 2.35 16.35
C ILE A 155 -11.53 2.46 15.34
N SER A 156 -10.29 2.47 15.81
CA SER A 156 -9.13 2.58 14.93
C SER A 156 -8.95 1.34 14.06
N SER A 157 -9.23 0.14 14.59
CA SER A 157 -9.21 -1.12 13.82
C SER A 157 -10.26 -1.11 12.71
N ILE A 158 -11.47 -0.60 13.00
CA ILE A 158 -12.55 -0.46 12.01
C ILE A 158 -12.14 0.52 10.92
N ILE A 159 -11.70 1.73 11.31
CA ILE A 159 -11.28 2.77 10.36
C ILE A 159 -10.14 2.26 9.48
N GLN A 160 -9.12 1.63 10.05
CA GLN A 160 -7.99 1.08 9.33
C GLN A 160 -8.42 0.01 8.32
N THR A 161 -9.26 -0.94 8.74
CA THR A 161 -9.74 -2.02 7.87
C THR A 161 -10.59 -1.48 6.73
N LEU A 162 -11.50 -0.55 7.01
CA LEU A 162 -12.31 0.12 5.99
C LEU A 162 -11.47 0.93 5.01
N LEU A 163 -10.42 1.60 5.49
CA LEU A 163 -9.48 2.34 4.64
C LEU A 163 -8.76 1.40 3.66
N LEU A 164 -8.28 0.25 4.13
CA LEU A 164 -7.60 -0.74 3.28
C LEU A 164 -8.55 -1.37 2.25
N VAL A 165 -9.78 -1.72 2.67
CA VAL A 165 -10.81 -2.22 1.75
C VAL A 165 -11.14 -1.16 0.70
N SER A 166 -11.32 0.10 1.13
CA SER A 166 -11.56 1.21 0.22
C SER A 166 -10.41 1.38 -0.78
N LEU A 167 -9.16 1.32 -0.35
CA LEU A 167 -7.98 1.37 -1.21
C LEU A 167 -7.98 0.27 -2.29
N VAL A 168 -8.41 -0.95 -1.93
CA VAL A 168 -8.56 -2.07 -2.88
C VAL A 168 -9.69 -1.83 -3.87
N LEU A 169 -10.88 -1.43 -3.40
CA LEU A 169 -12.03 -1.12 -4.26
C LEU A 169 -11.67 -0.02 -5.25
N ILE A 170 -11.05 1.04 -4.75
CA ILE A 170 -10.50 2.15 -5.51
C ILE A 170 -9.44 1.67 -6.53
N SER A 171 -8.75 0.56 -6.28
CA SER A 171 -7.85 -0.08 -7.22
C SER A 171 -8.53 -0.80 -8.36
N ILE A 172 -9.64 -1.46 -8.08
CA ILE A 172 -10.43 -2.19 -9.08
C ILE A 172 -11.20 -1.19 -9.94
N PHE A 173 -11.90 -0.24 -9.32
CA PHE A 173 -12.74 0.73 -10.00
C PHE A 173 -11.96 1.90 -10.63
N LYS A 174 -10.61 1.78 -10.72
CA LYS A 174 -9.65 2.70 -11.35
C LYS A 174 -10.33 3.99 -11.80
N PRO A 175 -10.34 5.06 -11.00
CA PRO A 175 -11.03 6.28 -11.41
C PRO A 175 -10.42 6.71 -12.72
N SER A 176 -11.30 6.79 -13.72
CA SER A 176 -10.99 7.39 -15.00
C SER A 176 -10.86 8.89 -14.78
N PHE A 177 -9.83 9.32 -14.04
CA PHE A 177 -9.24 10.61 -14.31
C PHE A 177 -8.59 10.47 -15.67
N ASP A 178 -9.44 10.60 -16.70
CA ASP A 178 -9.09 10.73 -18.09
C ASP A 178 -8.00 11.79 -18.15
N GLN A 179 -6.74 11.34 -18.21
CA GLN A 179 -5.63 12.24 -18.38
C GLN A 179 -5.66 12.62 -19.85
N LYS A 180 -6.51 13.59 -20.18
CA LYS A 180 -6.42 14.40 -21.40
C LYS A 180 -5.10 15.16 -21.39
N ARG A 181 -3.98 14.44 -21.49
CA ARG A 181 -2.77 14.98 -22.05
C ARG A 181 -2.83 14.61 -23.52
N SER A 182 -3.39 15.52 -24.29
CA SER A 182 -3.11 15.63 -25.71
C SER A 182 -1.61 15.52 -25.89
N PHE A 183 -1.15 14.34 -26.27
CA PHE A 183 0.17 14.21 -26.83
C PHE A 183 0.19 15.13 -28.05
N PRO A 184 1.16 16.04 -28.20
CA PRO A 184 1.44 16.54 -29.52
C PRO A 184 1.83 15.30 -30.32
N ARG A 185 0.93 14.89 -31.21
CA ARG A 185 1.19 13.91 -32.26
C ARG A 185 2.53 14.37 -32.84
N ARG A 186 3.62 13.64 -32.61
CA ARG A 186 4.85 13.91 -33.38
C ARG A 186 4.36 13.92 -34.83
N LYS A 187 4.56 15.03 -35.55
CA LYS A 187 4.41 15.07 -37.00
C LYS A 187 5.43 14.07 -37.55
N THR A 188 5.04 12.81 -37.59
CA THR A 188 5.84 11.71 -38.08
C THR A 188 5.53 11.60 -39.57
N TRP A 189 6.54 11.97 -40.37
CA TRP A 189 6.79 11.55 -41.75
C TRP A 189 6.15 12.25 -42.95
N ASP A 190 5.18 13.17 -42.79
CA ASP A 190 4.64 13.90 -43.95
C ASP A 190 5.67 14.86 -44.60
N SER A 191 6.70 15.28 -43.86
CA SER A 191 7.74 16.18 -44.36
C SER A 191 8.91 15.50 -45.09
N CYS A 192 9.06 14.17 -44.99
CA CYS A 192 10.09 13.44 -45.76
C CYS A 192 9.60 13.01 -47.15
N PHE A 193 8.30 12.77 -47.34
CA PHE A 193 7.76 12.40 -48.66
C PHE A 193 7.53 13.60 -49.59
N ALA A 194 7.45 14.83 -49.06
CA ALA A 194 7.34 16.05 -49.87
C ALA A 194 8.63 16.43 -50.62
N PHE A 195 9.78 15.84 -50.28
CA PHE A 195 11.06 16.10 -50.95
C PHE A 195 11.32 15.16 -52.14
N ILE A 196 10.67 13.98 -52.17
CA ILE A 196 10.89 12.97 -53.23
C ILE A 196 9.99 13.18 -54.45
N SER A 197 8.88 13.94 -54.33
CA SER A 197 7.99 14.21 -55.47
C SER A 197 8.35 15.44 -56.32
N ARG A 198 9.40 16.20 -55.97
CA ARG A 198 9.89 17.36 -56.75
C ARG A 198 11.12 17.07 -57.64
N ALA A 199 11.58 15.83 -57.69
CA ALA A 199 12.68 15.42 -58.57
C ALA A 199 12.22 14.30 -59.51
N LYS A 200 11.39 14.65 -60.49
CA LYS A 200 11.39 13.97 -61.78
C LYS A 200 11.61 15.03 -62.87
N PRO A 201 12.52 14.77 -63.84
CA PRO A 201 12.77 15.66 -64.97
C PRO A 201 11.56 15.76 -65.89
#